data_AF-A0A6G3URB8-F1
#
_entry.id   AF-A0A6G3URB8-F1
#
_cell.length_a   1.000
_cell.length_b   1.000
_cell.length_c   1.000
_cell.angle_alpha   90.00
_cell.angle_beta   90.00
_cell.angle_gamma   90.00
#
_symmetry.space_group_name_H-M   'P 1'
#
loop_
_entity.id
_entity.type
_entity.pdbx_description
1 polymer ?
#
loop_
_entity_poly.entity_id
_entity_poly.type
_entity_poly.pdbx_seq_one_letter_code
_entity_poly.pdbx_strand_id
1 'polypeptide(L)'
;MLTIHAAALLLPGGGRAPVPGGAVAVRDGSVAAFGPYEEVAAAHPGARVRQWPGVLTPGLLQRDAVRLLEEWYFPDPREADALGTEPL
;
A
#
# COMPACT_ATOMS: atom_id res chain seq x y z
N MET A 1 17.42 0.65 -5.12
CA MET A 1 17.22 2.06 -5.56
C MET A 1 16.17 2.70 -4.67
N LEU A 2 16.37 3.94 -4.17
CA LEU A 2 15.38 4.62 -3.33
C LEU A 2 14.38 5.41 -4.18
N THR A 3 13.09 5.22 -3.94
CA THR A 3 12.01 6.00 -4.55
C THR A 3 11.18 6.69 -3.48
N ILE A 4 10.87 7.97 -3.68
CA ILE A 4 9.94 8.73 -2.84
C ILE A 4 8.56 8.68 -3.49
N HIS A 5 7.56 8.23 -2.76
CA HIS A 5 6.16 8.25 -3.15
C HIS A 5 5.46 9.35 -2.35
N ALA A 6 4.98 10.40 -3.04
CA ALA A 6 4.32 11.54 -2.44
C ALA A 6 2.87 11.65 -2.90
N ALA A 7 2.01 12.21 -2.04
CA ALA A 7 0.60 12.41 -2.33
C ALA A 7 0.03 13.60 -1.54
N ALA A 8 -1.23 13.96 -1.81
CA ALA A 8 -1.91 15.05 -1.12
C ALA A 8 -2.08 14.76 0.39
N LEU A 9 -2.24 13.49 0.76
CA LEU A 9 -2.32 13.04 2.14
C LEU A 9 -1.61 11.70 2.31
N LEU A 10 -0.75 11.59 3.31
CA LEU A 10 -0.22 10.32 3.79
C LEU A 10 -0.93 9.95 5.09
N LEU A 11 -1.47 8.75 5.16
CA LEU A 11 -1.89 8.10 6.40
C LEU A 11 -0.83 7.05 6.73
N PRO A 12 0.08 7.26 7.71
CA PRO A 12 1.17 6.32 7.95
C PRO A 12 0.74 4.99 8.60
N GLY A 13 -0.48 4.94 9.14
CA GLY A 13 -0.96 3.82 9.95
C GLY A 13 -0.36 3.80 11.35
N GLY A 14 -0.63 2.71 12.10
CA GLY A 14 -0.07 2.49 13.43
C GLY A 14 -0.45 3.56 14.47
N GLY A 15 -1.61 4.21 14.32
CA GLY A 15 -2.07 5.28 15.21
C GLY A 15 -1.35 6.63 15.02
N ARG A 16 -0.49 6.76 14.00
CA ARG A 16 0.20 8.02 13.71
C ARG A 16 -0.73 9.03 13.04
N ALA A 17 -0.47 10.31 13.29
CA ALA A 17 -1.23 11.40 12.70
C ALA A 17 -1.13 11.41 11.15
N PRO A 18 -2.21 11.81 10.45
CA PRO A 18 -2.15 12.10 9.02
C PRO A 18 -1.12 13.19 8.70
N VAL A 19 -0.46 13.08 7.54
CA VAL A 19 0.53 14.05 7.05
C VAL A 19 0.05 14.63 5.72
N PRO A 20 -0.54 15.84 5.73
CA PRO A 20 -0.85 16.57 4.50
C PRO A 20 0.42 16.84 3.68
N GLY A 21 0.36 16.65 2.36
CA GLY A 21 1.55 16.76 1.50
C GLY A 21 2.66 15.76 1.87
N GLY A 22 2.29 14.62 2.45
CA GLY A 22 3.23 13.63 2.96
C GLY A 22 3.84 12.74 1.88
N ALA A 23 4.94 12.09 2.23
CA ALA A 23 5.65 11.14 1.39
C ALA A 23 6.23 9.98 2.18
N VAL A 24 6.47 8.86 1.48
CA VAL A 24 7.20 7.69 1.97
C VAL A 24 8.38 7.38 1.04
N ALA A 25 9.56 7.22 1.63
CA ALA A 25 10.76 6.75 0.95
C ALA A 25 10.83 5.22 1.06
N VAL A 26 10.96 4.55 -0.09
CA VAL A 26 11.03 3.09 -0.18
C VAL A 26 12.36 2.67 -0.79
N ARG A 27 13.04 1.75 -0.13
CA ARG A 27 14.29 1.12 -0.59
C ARG A 27 14.12 -0.39 -0.54
N ASP A 28 14.26 -1.03 -1.69
CA ASP A 28 14.30 -2.49 -1.83
C ASP A 28 13.13 -3.19 -1.11
N GLY A 29 11.92 -2.65 -1.31
CA GLY A 29 10.68 -3.16 -0.71
C GLY A 29 10.41 -2.72 0.73
N SER A 30 11.33 -2.01 1.37
CA SER A 30 11.22 -1.55 2.76
C SER A 30 11.03 -0.05 2.88
N VAL A 31 10.25 0.40 3.86
CA VAL A 31 10.11 1.82 4.19
C VAL A 31 11.39 2.31 4.87
N ALA A 32 12.07 3.27 4.25
CA ALA A 32 13.28 3.88 4.78
C ALA A 32 12.98 5.14 5.62
N ALA A 33 11.97 5.91 5.24
CA ALA A 33 11.49 7.09 5.96
C ALA A 33 10.07 7.46 5.52
N PHE A 34 9.34 8.23 6.31
CA PHE A 34 8.10 8.89 5.90
C PHE A 34 7.88 10.17 6.70
N GLY A 35 7.14 11.12 6.15
CA GLY A 35 6.91 12.42 6.75
C GLY A 35 6.47 13.46 5.71
N PRO A 36 6.57 14.76 6.02
CA PRO A 36 6.38 15.82 5.03
C PRO A 36 7.29 15.60 3.82
N TYR A 37 6.76 15.83 2.61
CA TYR A 37 7.52 15.59 1.37
C TYR A 37 8.87 16.31 1.35
N GLU A 38 8.91 17.58 1.74
CA GLU A 38 10.13 18.40 1.69
C GLU A 38 11.24 17.84 2.59
N GLU A 39 10.88 17.33 3.78
CA GLU A 39 11.83 16.72 4.71
C GLU A 39 12.38 15.40 4.17
N VAL A 40 11.50 14.56 3.62
CA VAL A 40 11.89 13.26 3.03
C VAL A 40 12.75 13.46 1.78
N ALA A 41 12.43 14.45 0.94
CA ALA A 41 13.20 14.80 -0.25
C ALA A 41 14.57 15.36 0.10
N ALA A 42 14.66 16.24 1.11
CA ALA A 42 15.92 16.79 1.59
C ALA A 42 16.85 15.70 2.16
N ALA A 43 16.30 14.71 2.87
CA ALA A 43 17.07 13.60 3.42
C ALA A 43 17.58 12.60 2.36
N HIS A 44 16.99 12.60 1.16
CA HIS A 44 17.30 11.67 0.08
C HIS A 44 17.50 12.37 -1.27
N PRO A 45 18.53 13.22 -1.39
CA PRO A 45 18.81 13.94 -2.63
C PRO A 45 19.05 12.95 -3.78
N GLY A 46 18.45 13.22 -4.94
CA GLY A 46 18.57 12.39 -6.14
C GLY A 46 17.69 11.12 -6.14
N ALA A 47 16.89 10.90 -5.10
CA ALA A 47 15.88 9.84 -5.14
C ALA A 47 14.86 10.09 -6.25
N ARG A 48 14.44 9.03 -6.93
CA ARG A 48 13.37 9.12 -7.92
C ARG A 48 12.07 9.45 -7.21
N VAL A 49 11.36 10.48 -7.66
CA VAL A 49 10.07 10.88 -7.07
C VAL A 49 8.92 10.36 -7.93
N ARG A 50 7.88 9.82 -7.28
CA ARG A 50 6.56 9.54 -7.87
C ARG A 50 5.49 10.32 -7.11
N GLN A 51 4.78 11.18 -7.83
CA GLN A 51 3.60 11.87 -7.32
C GLN A 51 2.34 11.07 -7.65
N TRP A 52 1.46 10.92 -6.66
CA TRP A 52 0.19 10.21 -6.78
C TRP A 52 -0.98 11.16 -6.49
N PRO A 53 -2.10 11.04 -7.22
CA PRO A 53 -3.33 11.71 -6.80
C PRO A 53 -3.88 11.05 -5.53
N GLY A 54 -4.45 11.85 -4.63
CA GLY A 54 -5.21 11.34 -3.48
C GLY A 54 -4.37 10.99 -2.24
N VAL A 55 -4.62 9.82 -1.67
CA VAL A 55 -4.14 9.41 -0.33
C VAL A 55 -3.23 8.20 -0.44
N LEU A 56 -2.06 8.25 0.22
CA LEU A 56 -1.21 7.08 0.45
C LEU A 56 -1.51 6.47 1.81
N THR A 57 -1.78 5.17 1.85
CA THR A 57 -2.08 4.40 3.07
C THR A 57 -1.28 3.09 3.08
N PRO A 58 -1.12 2.42 4.23
CA PRO A 58 -0.73 1.02 4.24
C PRO A 58 -1.75 0.20 3.44
N GLY A 59 -1.28 -0.95 2.93
CA GLY A 59 -2.17 -1.95 2.36
C GLY A 59 -3.17 -2.45 3.40
N LEU A 60 -4.39 -2.75 2.95
CA LEU A 60 -5.39 -3.37 3.80
C LEU A 60 -5.00 -4.82 4.10
N LEU A 61 -5.25 -5.25 5.34
CA LEU A 61 -5.05 -6.64 5.78
C LEU A 61 -6.41 -7.28 6.05
N GLN A 62 -6.72 -8.35 5.32
CA GLN A 62 -7.86 -9.22 5.61
C GLN A 62 -7.40 -10.32 6.59
N ARG A 63 -7.89 -10.28 7.83
CA ARG A 63 -7.48 -11.22 8.89
C ARG A 63 -8.08 -12.60 8.71
N ASP A 64 -9.27 -12.68 8.14
CA ASP A 64 -10.00 -13.93 7.95
C ASP A 64 -9.87 -14.46 6.51
N ALA A 65 -8.76 -14.13 5.84
CA ALA A 65 -8.60 -14.38 4.41
C ALA A 65 -8.78 -15.86 4.06
N VAL A 66 -8.22 -16.78 4.86
CA VAL A 66 -8.36 -18.23 4.65
C VAL A 66 -9.83 -18.64 4.70
N ARG A 67 -10.53 -18.32 5.80
CA ARG A 67 -11.94 -18.64 5.97
C ARG A 67 -12.81 -18.05 4.86
N LEU A 68 -12.55 -16.80 4.47
CA LEU A 68 -13.26 -16.15 3.38
C LEU A 68 -12.98 -16.80 2.02
N LEU A 69 -11.77 -17.31 1.81
CA LEU A 69 -11.40 -18.02 0.59
C LEU A 69 -11.99 -19.44 0.53
N GLU A 70 -12.29 -20.04 1.68
CA GLU A 70 -12.81 -21.41 1.77
C GLU A 70 -14.34 -21.48 1.90
N GLU A 71 -14.99 -20.45 2.46
CA GLU A 71 -16.43 -20.46 2.77
C GLU A 71 -17.25 -19.32 2.13
N TRP A 72 -16.58 -18.38 1.45
CA TRP A 72 -17.24 -17.22 0.83
C TRP A 72 -16.59 -16.80 -0.49
N TYR A 73 -15.77 -17.66 -1.08
CA TYR A 73 -15.03 -17.34 -2.30
C TYR A 73 -15.85 -17.62 -3.53
N PHE A 74 -15.88 -16.65 -4.43
CA PHE A 74 -16.38 -16.86 -5.78
C PHE A 74 -15.20 -17.29 -6.65
N PRO A 75 -15.16 -18.56 -7.12
CA PRO A 75 -14.06 -19.06 -7.92
C PRO A 75 -13.75 -18.18 -9.12
N ASP A 76 -12.47 -17.90 -9.36
CA ASP A 76 -12.07 -17.28 -10.62
C ASP A 76 -12.49 -18.20 -11.77
N PRO A 77 -12.96 -17.67 -12.91
CA PRO A 77 -13.33 -18.51 -14.06
C PRO A 77 -12.24 -19.50 -14.50
N ARG A 78 -10.96 -19.22 -14.21
CA ARG A 78 -9.83 -20.13 -14.48
C ARG A 78 -9.76 -21.33 -13.55
N GLU A 79 -10.48 -21.32 -12.44
CA GLU A 79 -10.48 -22.37 -11.39
C GLU A 79 -11.78 -23.19 -11.38
N ALA A 80 -12.74 -22.85 -12.25
CA ALA A 80 -14.06 -23.46 -12.27
C ALA A 80 -14.05 -24.98 -12.45
N ASP A 81 -13.09 -25.52 -13.20
CA ASP A 81 -12.95 -26.98 -13.39
C ASP A 81 -12.61 -27.72 -12.10
N ALA A 82 -11.95 -27.05 -11.15
CA ALA A 82 -11.52 -27.62 -9.87
C ALA A 82 -12.46 -27.30 -8.71
N LEU A 83 -13.01 -26.08 -8.67
CA LEU A 83 -13.77 -25.55 -7.53
C LEU A 83 -15.27 -25.37 -7.81
N GLY A 84 -15.71 -25.51 -9.07
CA GLY A 84 -17.07 -25.20 -9.50
C GLY A 84 -17.28 -23.69 -9.73
N THR A 85 -18.53 -23.31 -9.99
CA THR A 85 -18.93 -21.92 -10.30
C THR A 85 -19.80 -21.27 -9.24
N GLU A 86 -20.19 -22.02 -8.21
CA GLU A 86 -20.90 -21.51 -7.05
C GLU A 86 -19.90 -21.06 -5.98
N PRO A 87 -20.30 -20.19 -5.04
CA PRO A 87 -19.46 -19.87 -3.89
C PRO A 87 -19.11 -21.12 -3.10
N LEU A 88 -17.83 -21.23 -2.71
CA LEU A 88 -17.40 -22.17 -1.67
C LEU A 88 -17.96 -21.73 -0.31
#